data_AF-A0A2R6DQ72-F1
#
_entry.id   AF-A0A2R6DQ72-F1
#
_cell.length_a   1.000
_cell.length_b   1.000
_cell.length_c   1.000
_cell.angle_alpha   90.00
_cell.angle_beta   90.00
_cell.angle_gamma   90.00
#
_symmetry.space_group_name_H-M   'P 1'
#
loop_
_entity.id
_entity.type
_entity.pdbx_description
1 polymer ?
#
loop_
_entity_poly.entity_id
_entity_poly.type
_entity_poly.pdbx_seq_one_letter_code
_entity_poly.pdbx_strand_id
1 'polypeptide(L)'
;MDGTNGLVRRVGAFGLALLFVVSVVAGVGGIAAAYDEGADTSADDSDGVFSEEITLVFAGISITLGPPQDLDDDGVYEDVTGDGETNPFDAIAHAALVAAVDRGTFDLTDEQAGAVDVDRDGDVDYDDALALADTTGSGAMV
;
A
#
# COMPACT_ATOMS: atom_id res chain seq x y z
N MET A 1 11.26 -23.09 52.30
CA MET A 1 12.40 -22.79 51.40
C MET A 1 11.91 -21.70 50.48
N ASP A 2 12.33 -20.48 50.79
CA ASP A 2 12.32 -19.33 49.89
C ASP A 2 13.14 -19.65 48.63
N GLY A 3 12.74 -19.11 47.48
CA GLY A 3 13.38 -19.41 46.20
C GLY A 3 12.74 -18.64 45.05
N THR A 4 12.73 -17.32 45.18
CA THR A 4 12.53 -16.30 44.14
C THR A 4 13.10 -16.68 42.77
N ASN A 5 12.35 -16.39 41.70
CA ASN A 5 12.82 -15.58 40.57
C ASN A 5 11.64 -15.27 39.63
N GLY A 6 11.00 -14.13 39.87
CA GLY A 6 10.36 -13.37 38.82
C GLY A 6 11.44 -12.67 37.99
N LEU A 7 11.39 -12.84 36.67
CA LEU A 7 12.15 -12.14 35.62
C LEU A 7 11.66 -12.82 34.32
N VAL A 8 11.15 -12.20 33.25
CA VAL A 8 11.26 -10.84 32.74
C VAL A 8 9.95 -10.55 31.99
N ARG A 9 9.34 -9.42 32.31
CA ARG A 9 8.34 -8.74 31.49
C ARG A 9 9.10 -7.75 30.59
N ARG A 10 8.73 -7.66 29.31
CA ARG A 10 9.23 -6.77 28.23
C ARG A 10 10.49 -7.24 27.51
N VAL A 11 10.37 -7.46 26.19
CA VAL A 11 10.95 -6.67 25.08
C VAL A 11 10.16 -7.13 23.84
N GLY A 12 9.64 -6.33 22.91
CA GLY A 12 9.51 -4.90 22.76
C GLY A 12 8.49 -4.72 21.63
N ALA A 13 7.47 -3.89 21.85
CA ALA A 13 6.72 -3.34 20.74
C ALA A 13 7.73 -2.50 19.95
N PHE A 14 8.22 -3.04 18.84
CA PHE A 14 8.93 -2.24 17.85
C PHE A 14 7.89 -1.31 17.26
N GLY A 15 7.78 -0.13 17.88
CA GLY A 15 7.09 1.01 17.30
C GLY A 15 7.85 1.39 16.05
N LEU A 16 7.40 0.88 14.91
CA LEU A 16 7.81 1.34 13.59
C LEU A 16 7.24 2.76 13.43
N ALA A 17 8.00 3.75 13.91
CA ALA A 17 7.68 5.14 13.67
C ALA A 17 8.13 5.49 12.24
N LEU A 18 7.34 5.09 11.26
CA LEU A 18 7.51 5.54 9.89
C LEU A 18 7.00 6.98 9.80
N LEU A 19 7.93 7.93 9.85
CA LEU A 19 7.68 9.35 9.62
C LEU A 19 7.55 9.56 8.11
N PHE A 20 6.36 9.35 7.56
CA PHE A 20 6.05 9.78 6.20
C PHE A 20 5.80 11.28 6.18
N VAL A 21 6.61 12.00 5.40
CA VAL A 21 6.32 13.41 5.07
C VAL A 21 5.20 13.40 4.04
N VAL A 22 3.96 13.48 4.52
CA VAL A 22 2.77 13.67 3.68
C VAL A 22 2.79 15.09 3.14
N SER A 23 3.09 15.26 1.87
CA SER A 23 2.82 16.52 1.17
C SER A 23 1.32 16.63 0.93
N VAL A 24 0.62 17.37 1.81
CA VAL A 24 -0.78 17.73 1.64
C VAL A 24 -0.90 18.62 0.40
N VAL A 25 -1.27 18.06 -0.74
CA VAL A 25 -1.89 18.83 -1.82
C VAL A 25 -3.30 19.13 -1.35
N ALA A 26 -3.54 20.40 -1.03
CA ALA A 26 -4.82 20.88 -0.54
C ALA A 26 -5.93 20.70 -1.58
N GLY A 27 -6.83 19.75 -1.37
CA GLY A 27 -8.04 19.54 -2.16
C GLY A 27 -9.32 19.81 -1.36
N VAL A 28 -9.51 21.04 -0.87
CA VAL A 28 -10.80 21.47 -0.30
C VAL A 28 -11.47 22.47 -1.26
N GLY A 29 -12.43 21.96 -2.04
CA GLY A 29 -13.62 22.63 -2.56
C GLY A 29 -13.51 23.99 -3.29
N GLY A 30 -13.98 24.02 -4.55
CA GLY A 30 -14.77 25.14 -5.07
C GLY A 30 -14.24 25.89 -6.31
N ILE A 31 -14.91 25.66 -7.45
CA ILE A 31 -15.27 26.60 -8.53
C ILE A 31 -14.37 27.83 -8.81
N ALA A 32 -13.71 27.80 -9.98
CA ALA A 32 -13.71 28.81 -11.07
C ALA A 32 -12.31 29.14 -11.66
N ALA A 33 -12.22 29.02 -12.99
CA ALA A 33 -11.47 29.83 -13.97
C ALA A 33 -10.52 29.07 -14.91
N ALA A 34 -11.11 28.60 -16.03
CA ALA A 34 -10.74 28.83 -17.43
C ALA A 34 -9.29 28.65 -17.98
N TYR A 35 -9.26 27.95 -19.15
CA TYR A 35 -8.22 27.72 -20.19
C TYR A 35 -7.13 26.68 -19.85
N ASP A 36 -7.18 25.45 -20.38
CA ASP A 36 -7.01 24.98 -21.79
C ASP A 36 -5.54 24.91 -22.21
N GLU A 37 -4.94 23.72 -22.10
CA GLU A 37 -4.15 23.11 -23.17
C GLU A 37 -4.00 21.60 -22.89
N GLY A 38 -4.24 20.79 -23.92
CA GLY A 38 -4.55 19.37 -23.80
C GLY A 38 -3.51 18.53 -23.08
N ALA A 39 -3.96 17.79 -22.09
CA ALA A 39 -3.43 16.46 -21.79
C ALA A 39 -4.56 15.50 -22.12
N ASP A 40 -4.45 14.89 -23.30
CA ASP A 40 -5.12 13.64 -23.67
C ASP A 40 -4.62 12.58 -22.67
N THR A 41 -5.13 12.64 -21.44
CA THR A 41 -5.15 11.48 -20.57
C THR A 41 -6.21 10.64 -21.20
N SER A 42 -5.79 9.82 -22.16
CA SER A 42 -6.50 8.61 -22.49
C SER A 42 -6.76 7.96 -21.14
N ALA A 43 -7.96 8.16 -20.62
CA ALA A 43 -8.56 7.30 -19.64
C ALA A 43 -8.59 5.97 -20.36
N ASP A 44 -7.48 5.24 -20.25
CA ASP A 44 -7.45 3.83 -20.51
C ASP A 44 -8.53 3.32 -19.57
N ASP A 45 -9.62 2.86 -20.17
CA ASP A 45 -10.72 2.20 -19.50
C ASP A 45 -10.07 1.06 -18.72
N SER A 46 -9.65 1.37 -17.49
CA SER A 46 -8.95 0.44 -16.63
C SER A 46 -10.02 -0.49 -16.13
N ASP A 47 -10.28 -1.54 -16.91
CA ASP A 47 -11.01 -2.74 -16.57
C ASP A 47 -10.32 -3.52 -15.41
N GLY A 48 -9.41 -2.87 -14.70
CA GLY A 48 -8.61 -3.41 -13.62
C GLY A 48 -9.38 -3.54 -12.32
N VAL A 49 -8.92 -4.46 -11.48
CA VAL A 49 -9.48 -4.81 -10.17
C VAL A 49 -9.54 -3.60 -9.23
N PHE A 50 -8.65 -2.62 -9.43
CA PHE A 50 -8.65 -1.33 -8.75
C PHE A 50 -8.83 -0.19 -9.74
N SER A 51 -9.94 0.53 -9.62
CA SER A 51 -10.28 1.68 -10.47
C SER A 51 -10.31 3.02 -9.71
N GLU A 52 -10.13 2.98 -8.38
CA GLU A 52 -10.23 4.13 -7.49
C GLU A 52 -9.04 4.20 -6.55
N GLU A 53 -8.73 5.41 -6.07
CA GLU A 53 -7.70 5.65 -5.05
C GLU A 53 -8.03 4.93 -3.74
N ILE A 54 -7.01 4.36 -3.10
CA ILE A 54 -7.16 3.71 -1.80
C ILE A 54 -6.83 4.72 -0.70
N THR A 55 -7.80 4.99 0.18
CA THR A 55 -7.58 5.81 1.37
C THR A 55 -7.50 4.95 2.63
N LEU A 56 -6.30 4.88 3.21
CA LEU A 56 -6.04 4.16 4.45
C LEU A 56 -6.05 5.12 5.65
N VAL A 57 -6.58 4.69 6.79
CA VAL A 57 -6.64 5.50 8.02
C VAL A 57 -5.93 4.80 9.18
N PHE A 58 -4.80 5.37 9.63
CA PHE A 58 -4.03 4.86 10.76
C PHE A 58 -3.87 5.92 11.84
N ALA A 59 -4.36 5.62 13.05
CA ALA A 59 -4.20 6.49 14.22
C ALA A 59 -4.63 7.96 13.97
N GLY A 60 -5.62 8.18 13.09
CA GLY A 60 -6.12 9.50 12.71
C GLY A 60 -5.33 10.20 11.60
N ILE A 61 -4.38 9.52 10.97
CA ILE A 61 -3.67 9.97 9.76
C ILE A 61 -4.29 9.25 8.56
N SER A 62 -4.67 10.01 7.54
CA SER A 62 -5.12 9.48 6.25
C SER A 62 -3.96 9.46 5.27
N ILE A 63 -3.76 8.31 4.62
CA ILE A 63 -2.82 8.12 3.51
C ILE A 63 -3.67 7.77 2.29
N THR A 64 -3.44 8.46 1.18
CA THR A 64 -4.10 8.19 -0.10
C THR A 64 -3.07 7.63 -1.05
N LEU A 65 -3.39 6.48 -1.64
CA LEU A 65 -2.62 5.81 -2.68
C LEU A 65 -3.40 5.94 -3.98
N GLY A 66 -2.71 5.98 -5.12
CA GLY A 66 -3.33 5.80 -6.42
C GLY A 66 -4.01 4.42 -6.52
N PRO A 67 -4.81 4.18 -7.57
CA PRO A 67 -5.30 2.83 -7.83
C PRO A 67 -4.08 1.93 -8.07
N PRO A 68 -3.97 0.78 -7.37
CA PRO A 68 -2.93 -0.19 -7.70
C PRO A 68 -2.92 -0.54 -9.18
N GLN A 69 -1.73 -0.81 -9.72
CA GLN A 69 -1.53 -1.20 -11.12
C GLN A 69 -0.76 -2.52 -11.22
N ASP A 70 -1.13 -3.29 -12.24
CA ASP A 70 -0.40 -4.47 -12.73
C ASP A 70 0.45 -4.00 -13.93
N LEU A 71 1.76 -3.85 -13.74
CA LEU A 71 2.63 -3.24 -14.76
C LEU A 71 3.11 -4.26 -15.80
N ASP A 72 3.00 -5.56 -15.53
CA ASP A 72 3.44 -6.63 -16.43
C ASP A 72 2.31 -7.54 -16.96
N ASP A 73 1.04 -7.23 -16.61
CA ASP A 73 -0.20 -7.90 -17.04
C ASP A 73 -0.22 -9.39 -16.65
N ASP A 74 0.30 -9.72 -15.47
CA ASP A 74 0.36 -11.08 -14.92
C ASP A 74 -0.76 -11.40 -13.90
N GLY A 75 -1.59 -10.40 -13.59
CA GLY A 75 -2.70 -10.45 -12.65
C GLY A 75 -2.32 -10.07 -11.20
N VAL A 76 -1.04 -9.79 -10.93
CA VAL A 76 -0.55 -9.27 -9.65
C VAL A 76 -0.35 -7.76 -9.78
N TYR A 77 -0.81 -7.02 -8.78
CA TYR A 77 -0.74 -5.57 -8.75
C TYR A 77 0.46 -5.14 -7.90
N GLU A 78 1.63 -5.07 -8.51
CA GLU A 78 2.90 -4.80 -7.85
C GLU A 78 3.17 -3.31 -7.61
N ASP A 79 2.54 -2.42 -8.38
CA ASP A 79 2.51 -0.97 -8.12
C ASP A 79 1.31 -0.65 -7.23
N VAL A 80 1.48 -0.84 -5.92
CA VAL A 80 0.44 -0.59 -4.91
C VAL A 80 0.21 0.90 -4.70
N THR A 81 1.20 1.75 -5.00
CA THR A 81 1.07 3.20 -4.84
C THR A 81 0.34 3.87 -6.01
N GLY A 82 0.23 3.19 -7.16
CA GLY A 82 -0.37 3.71 -8.38
C GLY A 82 0.48 4.81 -9.03
N ASP A 83 1.80 4.78 -8.84
CA ASP A 83 2.72 5.80 -9.38
C ASP A 83 3.37 5.42 -10.71
N GLY A 84 3.10 4.20 -11.20
CA GLY A 84 3.60 3.64 -12.45
C GLY A 84 4.99 2.99 -12.33
N GLU A 85 5.53 2.81 -11.13
CA GLU A 85 6.85 2.21 -10.90
C GLU A 85 6.83 1.17 -9.77
N THR A 86 7.23 -0.07 -10.03
CA THR A 86 7.48 -1.05 -8.94
C THR A 86 8.74 -0.69 -8.16
N ASN A 87 8.60 -0.26 -6.91
CA ASN A 87 9.70 0.22 -6.09
C ASN A 87 9.49 -0.08 -4.59
N PRO A 88 10.50 0.16 -3.71
CA PRO A 88 10.38 -0.19 -2.30
C PRO A 88 9.26 0.54 -1.53
N PHE A 89 8.69 1.63 -2.07
CA PHE A 89 7.53 2.28 -1.48
C PHE A 89 6.25 1.46 -1.65
N ASP A 90 6.13 0.64 -2.70
CA ASP A 90 4.98 -0.27 -2.89
C ASP A 90 4.95 -1.34 -1.80
N ALA A 91 6.11 -1.91 -1.44
CA ALA A 91 6.22 -2.82 -0.31
C ALA A 91 5.73 -2.18 1.01
N ILE A 92 6.03 -0.89 1.23
CA ILE A 92 5.57 -0.19 2.43
C ILE A 92 4.07 0.12 2.36
N ALA A 93 3.57 0.49 1.18
CA ALA A 93 2.16 0.72 0.92
C ALA A 93 1.33 -0.55 1.12
N HIS A 94 1.83 -1.70 0.65
CA HIS A 94 1.23 -3.01 0.87
C HIS A 94 1.18 -3.37 2.36
N ALA A 95 2.30 -3.22 3.09
CA ALA A 95 2.30 -3.42 4.54
C ALA A 95 1.30 -2.50 5.28
N ALA A 96 1.06 -1.29 4.77
CA ALA A 96 0.00 -0.43 5.27
C ALA A 96 -1.38 -1.02 4.93
N LEU A 97 -1.64 -1.41 3.68
CA LEU A 97 -2.88 -2.05 3.25
C LEU A 97 -3.26 -3.25 4.16
N VAL A 98 -2.34 -4.19 4.35
CA VAL A 98 -2.50 -5.35 5.26
C VAL A 98 -2.89 -4.88 6.66
N ALA A 99 -2.18 -3.88 7.18
CA ALA A 99 -2.46 -3.36 8.51
C ALA A 99 -3.83 -2.64 8.62
N ALA A 100 -4.41 -2.17 7.52
CA ALA A 100 -5.77 -1.61 7.49
C ALA A 100 -6.82 -2.70 7.42
N VAL A 101 -6.57 -3.76 6.65
CA VAL A 101 -7.42 -4.96 6.56
C VAL A 101 -7.51 -5.67 7.91
N ASP A 102 -6.36 -5.93 8.56
CA ASP A 102 -6.29 -6.54 9.90
C ASP A 102 -7.06 -5.76 10.98
N ARG A 103 -7.17 -4.44 10.81
CA ARG A 103 -7.90 -3.56 11.73
C ARG A 103 -9.38 -3.41 11.38
N GLY A 104 -9.83 -3.96 10.26
CA GLY A 104 -11.18 -3.75 9.73
C GLY A 104 -11.45 -2.28 9.37
N THR A 105 -10.40 -1.53 9.01
CA THR A 105 -10.52 -0.13 8.56
C THR A 105 -10.57 -0.02 7.03
N PHE A 106 -10.29 -1.12 6.35
CA PHE A 106 -10.38 -1.28 4.91
C PHE A 106 -10.77 -2.74 4.65
N ASP A 107 -11.60 -3.00 3.65
CA ASP A 107 -12.03 -4.35 3.27
C ASP A 107 -11.67 -4.58 1.81
N LEU A 108 -11.02 -5.70 1.51
CA LEU A 108 -10.74 -6.15 0.15
C LEU A 108 -11.86 -7.10 -0.30
N THR A 109 -12.26 -7.01 -1.57
CA THR A 109 -13.02 -8.10 -2.21
C THR A 109 -12.10 -9.30 -2.45
N ASP A 110 -12.67 -10.49 -2.68
CA ASP A 110 -11.88 -11.69 -3.00
C ASP A 110 -10.97 -11.49 -4.24
N GLU A 111 -11.47 -10.73 -5.22
CA GLU A 111 -10.73 -10.38 -6.44
C GLU A 111 -9.58 -9.41 -6.14
N GLN A 112 -9.84 -8.38 -5.33
CA GLN A 112 -8.82 -7.44 -4.88
C GLN A 112 -7.76 -8.10 -4.00
N ALA A 113 -8.15 -9.06 -3.16
CA ALA A 113 -7.22 -9.81 -2.34
C ALA A 113 -6.30 -10.66 -3.21
N GLY A 114 -6.84 -11.41 -4.18
CA GLY A 114 -6.02 -12.20 -5.10
C GLY A 114 -5.12 -11.34 -6.00
N ALA A 115 -5.52 -10.10 -6.29
CA ALA A 115 -4.72 -9.16 -7.07
C ALA A 115 -3.50 -8.61 -6.30
N VAL A 116 -3.56 -8.54 -4.97
CA VAL A 116 -2.46 -8.04 -4.12
C VAL A 116 -1.74 -9.16 -3.36
N ASP A 117 -2.08 -10.42 -3.60
CA ASP A 117 -1.35 -11.61 -3.16
C ASP A 117 -0.14 -11.81 -4.10
N VAL A 118 0.96 -11.15 -3.75
CA VAL A 118 2.15 -11.00 -4.59
C VAL A 118 2.97 -12.29 -4.56
N ASP A 119 3.02 -12.98 -3.43
CA ASP A 119 3.76 -14.24 -3.33
C ASP A 119 2.93 -15.47 -3.79
N ARG A 120 1.62 -15.26 -4.03
CA ARG A 120 0.65 -16.21 -4.56
C ARG A 120 0.43 -17.41 -3.63
N ASP A 121 0.53 -17.21 -2.32
CA ASP A 121 0.29 -18.25 -1.33
C ASP A 121 -1.20 -18.42 -0.98
N GLY A 122 -2.04 -17.46 -1.40
CA GLY A 122 -3.49 -17.46 -1.27
C GLY A 122 -4.04 -16.60 -0.13
N ASP A 123 -3.19 -15.95 0.66
CA ASP A 123 -3.57 -15.01 1.70
C ASP A 123 -2.89 -13.65 1.48
N VAL A 124 -3.52 -12.54 1.90
CA VAL A 124 -2.91 -11.20 1.82
C VAL A 124 -2.31 -10.83 3.16
N ASP A 125 -0.99 -10.84 3.27
CA ASP A 125 -0.28 -10.58 4.52
C ASP A 125 1.07 -9.85 4.35
N TYR A 126 1.90 -9.85 5.41
CA TYR A 126 3.17 -9.13 5.39
C TYR A 126 4.26 -9.82 4.54
N ASP A 127 4.10 -11.09 4.20
CA ASP A 127 5.03 -11.83 3.36
C ASP A 127 4.93 -11.35 1.89
N ASP A 128 3.74 -10.92 1.43
CA ASP A 128 3.57 -10.21 0.16
C ASP A 128 4.41 -8.93 0.07
N ALA A 129 4.38 -8.12 1.14
CA ALA A 129 5.16 -6.89 1.22
C ALA A 129 6.67 -7.18 1.17
N LEU A 130 7.11 -8.32 1.74
CA LEU A 130 8.49 -8.78 1.63
C LEU A 130 8.82 -9.28 0.23
N ALA A 131 7.89 -9.96 -0.44
CA ALA A 131 8.04 -10.37 -1.83
C ALA A 131 8.23 -9.15 -2.76
N LEU A 132 7.43 -8.09 -2.59
CA LEU A 132 7.61 -6.80 -3.29
C LEU A 132 8.97 -6.15 -2.99
N ALA A 133 9.43 -6.21 -1.74
CA ALA A 133 10.73 -5.67 -1.39
C ALA A 133 11.90 -6.44 -2.05
N ASP A 134 11.75 -7.76 -2.24
CA ASP A 134 12.77 -8.60 -2.86
C ASP A 134 12.82 -8.44 -4.39
N THR A 135 11.66 -8.31 -5.05
CA THR A 135 11.58 -8.02 -6.49
C THR A 135 12.22 -6.66 -6.82
N THR A 136 11.93 -5.64 -6.01
CA THR A 136 12.50 -4.28 -6.18
C THR A 136 13.99 -4.22 -5.84
N GLY A 137 14.44 -5.00 -4.85
CA GLY A 137 15.86 -5.14 -4.50
C GLY A 137 16.68 -5.89 -5.56
N SER A 138 16.10 -6.90 -6.22
CA SER A 138 16.74 -7.66 -7.28
C SER A 138 16.83 -6.89 -8.61
N GLY A 139 15.89 -5.98 -8.88
CA GLY A 139 15.90 -5.11 -10.06
C GLY A 139 17.00 -4.03 -10.03
N ALA A 140 17.48 -3.63 -8.85
CA ALA A 140 18.49 -2.58 -8.68
C ALA A 140 19.95 -3.03 -8.94
N MET A 141 20.17 -4.28 -9.36
CA MET A 141 21.51 -4.91 -9.48
C MET A 141 21.95 -5.20 -10.94
N VAL A 142 21.29 -4.62 -11.95
CA VAL A 142 21.66 -4.79 -13.38
C VAL A 142 22.23 -3.52 -14.01
#